data_AF-A0A7Y9HUW1-F1
#
_entry.id   AF-A0A7Y9HUW1-F1
#
_cell.length_a   1.000
_cell.length_b   1.000
_cell.length_c   1.000
_cell.angle_alpha   90.00
_cell.angle_beta   90.00
_cell.angle_gamma   90.00
#
_symmetry.space_group_name_H-M   'P 1'
#
loop_
_entity.id
_entity.type
_entity.pdbx_description
1 polymer ?
#
loop_
_entity_poly.entity_id
_entity_poly.type
_entity_poly.pdbx_seq_one_letter_code
_entity_poly.pdbx_strand_id
1 'polypeptide(L)'
;MKKQTLLLLAILFCMSAKSFGQKLEENKVDDFTKSAIKRTSWESLYSTLNGNAHFRFSLVNDSETFDFRLMLDKVFSIDKDMQIMFKLDNGDIVTLNNLEYTVTCNGCGATGFVGSQAEGIDVRYPITKEQVEKLKAGKVVKVRVYTGDGYIDQDIKDKNAAKVTAALNLL
;
A
#
# COMPACT_ATOMS: atom_id res chain seq x y z
N MET A 1 -35.02 -14.28 -32.54
CA MET A 1 -33.79 -13.47 -32.68
C MET A 1 -33.71 -12.32 -31.66
N LYS A 2 -34.71 -11.44 -31.52
CA LYS A 2 -34.66 -10.27 -30.58
C LYS A 2 -34.46 -10.61 -29.08
N LYS A 3 -35.00 -11.73 -28.58
CA LYS A 3 -34.89 -12.11 -27.15
C LYS A 3 -33.49 -12.62 -26.74
N GLN A 4 -32.77 -13.26 -27.67
CA GLN A 4 -31.41 -13.74 -27.40
C GLN A 4 -30.38 -12.61 -27.44
N THR A 5 -30.58 -11.62 -28.31
CA THR A 5 -29.74 -10.41 -28.35
C THR A 5 -29.91 -9.56 -27.08
N LEU A 6 -31.12 -9.49 -26.52
CA LEU A 6 -31.40 -8.78 -25.27
C LEU A 6 -30.74 -9.46 -24.06
N LEU A 7 -30.68 -10.79 -24.05
CA LEU A 7 -30.04 -11.57 -22.99
C LEU A 7 -28.51 -11.44 -23.01
N LEU A 8 -27.89 -11.40 -24.20
CA LEU A 8 -26.46 -11.13 -24.34
C LEU A 8 -26.07 -9.72 -23.87
N LEU A 9 -26.92 -8.73 -24.16
CA LEU A 9 -26.69 -7.34 -23.72
C LEU A 9 -26.75 -7.19 -22.19
N ALA A 10 -27.64 -7.95 -21.53
CA ALA A 10 -27.74 -7.97 -20.07
C ALA A 10 -26.54 -8.64 -19.38
N ILE A 11 -25.97 -9.69 -19.98
CA ILE A 11 -24.78 -10.38 -19.45
C ILE A 11 -23.52 -9.50 -19.60
N LEU A 12 -23.42 -8.74 -20.69
CA LEU A 12 -22.33 -7.77 -20.91
C LEU A 12 -22.39 -6.59 -19.93
N PHE A 13 -23.58 -6.16 -19.50
CA PHE A 13 -23.76 -5.07 -18.53
C PHE A 13 -23.38 -5.48 -17.10
N CYS A 14 -23.50 -6.76 -16.74
CA CYS A 14 -23.11 -7.27 -15.42
C CYS A 14 -21.59 -7.45 -15.24
N MET A 15 -20.81 -7.42 -16.33
CA MET A 15 -19.35 -7.56 -16.28
C MET A 15 -18.60 -6.22 -16.25
N SER A 16 -19.27 -5.10 -16.57
CA SER A 16 -18.72 -3.76 -16.41
C SER A 16 -18.81 -3.32 -14.95
N ALA A 17 -17.66 -3.09 -14.33
CA ALA A 17 -17.44 -2.48 -13.02
C ALA A 17 -17.41 -3.41 -11.80
N LYS A 18 -16.44 -4.32 -11.76
CA LYS A 18 -15.66 -4.48 -10.51
C LYS A 18 -14.61 -3.37 -10.45
N SER A 19 -15.07 -2.14 -10.28
CA SER A 19 -14.20 -1.03 -9.87
C SER A 19 -13.79 -1.31 -8.42
N PHE A 20 -12.52 -1.71 -8.22
CA PHE A 20 -11.92 -1.63 -6.88
C PHE A 20 -11.73 -0.15 -6.59
N GLY A 21 -12.74 0.48 -6.00
CA GLY A 21 -12.72 1.90 -5.68
C GLY A 21 -11.76 2.15 -4.53
N GLN A 22 -10.53 2.55 -4.87
CA GLN A 22 -9.67 3.22 -3.91
C GLN A 22 -10.36 4.50 -3.44
N LYS A 23 -10.25 4.82 -2.15
CA LYS A 23 -10.89 6.01 -1.57
C LYS A 23 -9.92 6.80 -0.69
N LEU A 24 -10.23 8.09 -0.51
CA LEU A 24 -9.66 8.87 0.58
C LEU A 24 -10.37 8.47 1.87
N GLU A 25 -9.60 8.03 2.84
CA GLU A 25 -10.08 7.76 4.20
C GLU A 25 -10.10 9.04 5.02
N GLU A 26 -9.11 9.92 4.81
CA GLU A 26 -9.06 11.25 5.41
C GLU A 26 -8.84 12.30 4.32
N ASN A 27 -9.59 13.41 4.42
CA ASN A 27 -9.38 14.63 3.66
C ASN A 27 -9.96 15.78 4.48
N LYS A 28 -9.14 16.36 5.37
CA LYS A 28 -9.57 17.37 6.33
C LYS A 28 -8.44 18.33 6.66
N VAL A 29 -8.81 19.49 7.19
CA VAL A 29 -7.88 20.36 7.91
C VAL A 29 -8.10 20.12 9.40
N ASP A 30 -7.03 19.86 10.14
CA ASP A 30 -7.12 19.64 11.58
C ASP A 30 -7.40 20.98 12.30
N ASP A 31 -8.43 21.01 13.13
CA ASP A 31 -8.93 22.26 13.71
C ASP A 31 -7.95 22.92 14.70
N PHE A 32 -7.06 22.15 15.33
CA PHE A 32 -6.13 22.63 16.33
C PHE A 32 -4.77 23.01 15.73
N THR A 33 -4.23 22.13 14.88
CA THR A 33 -2.90 22.32 14.27
C THR A 33 -2.94 23.06 12.94
N LYS A 34 -4.14 23.19 12.34
CA LYS A 34 -4.36 23.72 10.98
C LYS A 34 -3.64 22.94 9.88
N SER A 35 -3.16 21.73 10.19
CA SER A 35 -2.51 20.89 9.21
C SER A 35 -3.54 20.33 8.22
N ALA A 36 -3.25 20.42 6.93
CA ALA A 36 -4.03 19.73 5.90
C ALA A 36 -3.62 18.25 5.88
N ILE A 37 -4.59 17.35 6.03
CA ILE A 37 -4.37 15.91 6.12
C ILE A 37 -5.19 15.22 5.03
N LYS A 38 -4.50 14.48 4.17
CA LYS A 38 -5.09 13.64 3.14
C LYS A 38 -4.48 12.24 3.20
N ARG A 39 -5.31 11.21 3.38
CA ARG A 39 -4.85 9.82 3.45
C ARG A 39 -5.73 8.92 2.62
N THR A 40 -5.11 8.01 1.88
CA THR A 40 -5.85 6.93 1.22
C THR A 40 -6.27 5.86 2.23
N SER A 41 -7.27 5.05 1.89
CA SER A 41 -7.56 3.85 2.67
C SER A 41 -6.36 2.89 2.69
N TRP A 42 -6.24 2.15 3.79
CA TRP A 42 -5.33 1.02 3.88
C TRP A 42 -5.70 -0.08 2.88
N GLU A 43 -4.73 -0.51 2.08
CA GLU A 43 -4.86 -1.55 1.09
C GLU A 43 -3.86 -2.68 1.32
N SER A 44 -4.19 -3.90 0.92
CA SER A 44 -3.23 -5.02 0.95
C SER A 44 -2.21 -4.89 -0.19
N LEU A 45 -0.92 -4.87 0.17
CA LEU A 45 0.19 -4.98 -0.77
C LEU A 45 0.41 -6.45 -1.16
N TYR A 46 0.48 -7.33 -0.16
CA TYR A 46 0.46 -8.79 -0.31
C TYR A 46 -0.14 -9.46 0.93
N SER A 47 -0.58 -10.69 0.76
CA SER A 47 -1.07 -11.55 1.84
C SER A 47 -0.67 -12.98 1.53
N THR A 48 0.15 -13.55 2.40
CA THR A 48 0.73 -14.89 2.31
C THR A 48 0.65 -15.58 3.68
N LEU A 49 0.94 -16.88 3.73
CA LEU A 49 0.96 -17.61 5.00
C LEU A 49 2.03 -17.08 5.98
N ASN A 50 3.15 -16.57 5.45
CA ASN A 50 4.30 -16.15 6.25
C ASN A 50 4.36 -14.62 6.44
N GLY A 51 3.35 -13.90 5.96
CA GLY A 51 3.31 -12.46 6.15
C GLY A 51 2.21 -11.75 5.39
N ASN A 52 1.73 -10.67 5.99
CA ASN A 52 0.72 -9.79 5.45
C ASN A 52 1.23 -8.36 5.49
N ALA A 53 1.16 -7.69 4.34
CA ALA A 53 1.58 -6.31 4.21
C ALA A 53 0.43 -5.45 3.72
N HIS A 54 0.30 -4.29 4.36
CA HIS A 54 -0.67 -3.27 4.01
C HIS A 54 0.04 -1.93 3.80
N PHE A 55 -0.57 -1.08 2.99
CA PHE A 55 -0.05 0.25 2.74
C PHE A 55 -1.15 1.27 2.61
N ARG A 56 -0.78 2.53 2.77
CA ARG A 56 -1.54 3.69 2.27
C ARG A 56 -0.57 4.80 1.93
N PHE A 57 -1.05 5.80 1.20
CA PHE A 57 -0.31 7.04 1.04
C PHE A 57 -0.94 8.14 1.90
N SER A 58 -0.08 8.92 2.52
CA SER A 58 -0.44 10.00 3.43
C SER A 58 0.26 11.28 3.01
N LEU A 59 -0.51 12.35 2.85
CA LEU A 59 -0.04 13.72 2.65
C LEU A 59 -0.46 14.55 3.87
N VAL A 60 0.53 15.06 4.60
CA VAL A 60 0.32 15.97 5.73
C VAL A 60 1.07 17.26 5.44
N ASN A 61 0.31 18.34 5.23
CA ASN A 61 0.80 19.59 4.64
C ASN A 61 1.46 19.29 3.29
N ASP A 62 2.78 19.44 3.18
CA ASP A 62 3.56 19.16 1.97
C ASP A 62 4.41 17.87 2.07
N SER A 63 4.25 17.10 3.14
CA SER A 63 5.02 15.87 3.38
C SER A 63 4.22 14.65 2.93
N GLU A 64 4.67 14.01 1.85
CA GLU A 64 4.10 12.78 1.32
C GLU A 64 4.87 11.56 1.85
N THR A 65 4.13 10.54 2.28
CA THR A 65 4.65 9.32 2.88
C THR A 65 3.92 8.09 2.36
N PHE A 66 4.67 7.01 2.18
CA PHE A 66 4.16 5.65 2.08
C PHE A 66 4.13 5.05 3.48
N ASP A 67 2.93 4.96 4.06
CA ASP A 67 2.71 4.31 5.35
C ASP A 67 2.60 2.80 5.10
N PHE A 68 3.32 2.01 5.90
CA PHE A 68 3.48 0.59 5.67
C PHE A 68 3.27 -0.20 6.95
N ARG A 69 2.41 -1.21 6.87
CA ARG A 69 2.17 -2.17 7.92
C ARG A 69 2.61 -3.54 7.48
N LEU A 70 3.35 -4.23 8.34
CA LEU A 70 3.80 -5.60 8.08
C LEU A 70 3.59 -6.46 9.32
N MET A 71 2.95 -7.61 9.12
CA MET A 71 2.89 -8.70 10.09
C MET A 71 3.66 -9.88 9.53
N LEU A 72 4.52 -10.46 10.36
CA LEU A 72 5.23 -11.72 10.11
C LEU A 72 4.92 -12.69 11.25
N ASP A 73 5.35 -13.93 11.12
CA ASP A 73 5.24 -14.97 12.15
C ASP A 73 6.30 -14.86 13.26
N LYS A 74 6.95 -13.70 13.38
CA LYS A 74 8.03 -13.42 14.34
C LYS A 74 8.11 -11.95 14.71
N VAL A 75 8.77 -11.67 15.82
CA VAL A 75 9.21 -10.31 16.22
C VAL A 75 10.39 -9.89 15.35
N PHE A 76 10.38 -8.64 14.89
CA PHE A 76 11.46 -8.07 14.09
C PHE A 76 11.53 -6.55 14.27
N SER A 77 12.59 -5.92 13.77
CA SER A 77 12.71 -4.46 13.67
C SER A 77 12.90 -4.01 12.23
N ILE A 78 12.62 -2.74 11.98
CA ILE A 78 13.09 -2.02 10.80
C ILE A 78 13.86 -0.82 11.33
N ASP A 79 15.16 -0.78 11.05
CA ASP A 79 16.01 0.30 11.53
C ASP A 79 15.78 1.57 10.72
N LYS A 80 16.28 2.69 11.25
CA LYS A 80 16.33 3.94 10.49
C LYS A 80 17.13 3.72 9.20
N ASP A 81 16.70 4.36 8.11
CA ASP A 81 17.31 4.28 6.78
C ASP A 81 17.25 2.88 6.12
N MET A 82 16.65 1.87 6.76
CA MET A 82 16.36 0.60 6.10
C MET A 82 15.36 0.80 4.96
N GLN A 83 15.54 0.01 3.92
CA GLN A 83 14.88 0.21 2.64
C GLN A 83 13.62 -0.63 2.50
N ILE A 84 12.61 -0.05 1.85
CA ILE A 84 11.65 -0.80 1.06
C ILE A 84 11.90 -0.51 -0.41
N MET A 85 11.97 -1.55 -1.24
CA MET A 85 12.26 -1.45 -2.66
C MET A 85 11.12 -2.05 -3.47
N PHE A 86 10.67 -1.31 -4.49
CA PHE A 86 9.69 -1.77 -5.46
C PHE A 86 10.38 -1.98 -6.80
N LYS A 87 10.33 -3.21 -7.31
CA LYS A 87 10.72 -3.52 -8.68
C LYS A 87 9.52 -3.32 -9.60
N LEU A 88 9.71 -2.56 -10.66
CA LEU A 88 8.71 -2.29 -11.68
C LEU A 88 8.82 -3.28 -12.86
N ASP A 89 7.77 -3.39 -13.64
CA ASP A 89 7.69 -4.26 -14.83
C ASP A 89 8.68 -3.87 -15.93
N ASN A 90 9.02 -2.59 -16.03
CA ASN A 90 10.06 -2.08 -16.93
C ASN A 90 11.50 -2.35 -16.43
N GLY A 91 11.67 -2.94 -15.24
CA GLY A 91 12.95 -3.25 -14.62
C GLY A 91 13.50 -2.18 -13.67
N ASP A 92 12.88 -1.00 -13.62
CA ASP A 92 13.27 0.07 -12.69
C ASP A 92 13.05 -0.33 -11.24
N ILE A 93 13.81 0.31 -10.34
CA ILE A 93 13.68 0.10 -8.90
C ILE A 93 13.44 1.43 -8.19
N VAL A 94 12.33 1.50 -7.45
CA VAL A 94 12.02 2.61 -6.55
C VAL A 94 12.38 2.21 -5.13
N THR A 95 13.25 2.97 -4.48
CA THR A 95 13.75 2.70 -3.12
C THR A 95 13.30 3.80 -2.17
N LEU A 96 12.63 3.45 -1.08
CA LEU A 96 12.25 4.38 -0.02
C LEU A 96 12.98 3.99 1.28
N ASN A 97 13.35 4.98 2.09
CA ASN A 97 14.10 4.79 3.32
C ASN A 97 13.23 5.10 4.54
N ASN A 98 13.27 4.23 5.54
CA ASN A 98 12.49 4.37 6.76
C ASN A 98 12.97 5.56 7.61
N LEU A 99 12.05 6.30 8.22
CA LEU A 99 12.37 7.51 8.99
C LEU A 99 13.09 7.25 10.32
N GLU A 100 12.74 6.15 10.98
CA GLU A 100 13.12 5.91 12.37
C GLU A 100 13.21 4.43 12.69
N TYR A 101 14.00 4.08 13.71
CA TYR A 101 14.00 2.72 14.22
C TYR A 101 12.61 2.36 14.77
N THR A 102 12.09 1.21 14.38
CA THR A 102 10.83 0.69 14.91
C THR A 102 10.95 -0.81 15.12
N VAL A 103 10.37 -1.31 16.22
CA VAL A 103 10.25 -2.74 16.52
C VAL A 103 8.78 -3.13 16.49
N THR A 104 8.48 -4.40 16.22
CA THR A 104 7.10 -4.88 16.25
C THR A 104 6.43 -4.63 17.59
N CYS A 105 5.12 -4.39 17.53
CA CYS A 105 4.23 -4.31 18.67
C CYS A 105 2.89 -4.98 18.37
N ASN A 106 2.22 -5.41 19.45
CA ASN A 106 0.90 -6.03 19.39
C ASN A 106 -0.11 -5.12 18.65
N GLY A 107 -0.66 -5.65 17.55
CA GLY A 107 -1.69 -4.99 16.73
C GLY A 107 -1.17 -3.93 15.76
N CYS A 108 0.10 -3.55 15.81
CA CYS A 108 0.64 -2.44 15.01
C CYS A 108 0.59 -2.71 13.49
N GLY A 109 0.70 -3.96 13.06
CA GLY A 109 0.58 -4.34 11.66
C GLY A 109 -0.87 -4.52 11.16
N ALA A 110 -1.88 -4.47 12.03
CA ALA A 110 -3.27 -4.73 11.67
C ALA A 110 -3.96 -3.50 11.08
N THR A 111 -4.86 -3.66 10.11
CA THR A 111 -5.69 -2.57 9.56
C THR A 111 -7.15 -2.64 10.03
N GLY A 112 -7.46 -3.53 10.98
CA GLY A 112 -8.80 -3.77 11.51
C GLY A 112 -8.77 -4.78 12.66
N PHE A 113 -9.92 -5.39 12.95
CA PHE A 113 -10.04 -6.35 14.06
C PHE A 113 -9.18 -7.62 13.85
N VAL A 114 -9.08 -8.09 12.61
CA VAL A 114 -8.24 -9.25 12.26
C VAL A 114 -6.77 -8.88 12.39
N GLY A 115 -6.01 -9.66 13.16
CA GLY A 115 -4.60 -9.40 13.42
C GLY A 115 -4.32 -8.40 14.54
N SER A 116 -5.35 -7.87 15.21
CA SER A 116 -5.21 -6.88 16.30
C SER A 116 -4.46 -7.39 17.54
N GLN A 117 -4.21 -8.70 17.64
CA GLN A 117 -3.40 -9.32 18.69
C GLN A 117 -2.08 -9.89 18.15
N ALA A 118 -1.84 -9.80 16.84
CA ALA A 118 -0.63 -10.28 16.22
C ALA A 118 0.49 -9.25 16.35
N GLU A 119 1.73 -9.72 16.45
CA GLU A 119 2.89 -8.85 16.37
C GLU A 119 3.06 -8.34 14.93
N GLY A 120 3.22 -7.03 14.80
CA GLY A 120 3.46 -6.39 13.52
C GLY A 120 4.09 -5.03 13.71
N ILE A 121 4.37 -4.36 12.60
CA ILE A 121 5.03 -3.06 12.60
C ILE A 121 4.21 -2.06 11.79
N ASP A 122 4.26 -0.79 12.18
CA ASP A 122 3.72 0.36 11.44
C ASP A 122 4.86 1.36 11.27
N VAL A 123 5.29 1.57 10.03
CA VAL A 123 6.42 2.44 9.68
C VAL A 123 6.04 3.38 8.54
N ARG A 124 6.79 4.47 8.40
CA ARG A 124 6.55 5.47 7.35
C ARG A 124 7.82 5.73 6.55
N TYR A 125 7.64 5.71 5.23
CA TYR A 125 8.69 5.99 4.27
C TYR A 125 8.36 7.30 3.56
N PRO A 126 9.20 8.35 3.66
CA PRO A 126 9.02 9.55 2.86
C PRO A 126 9.13 9.18 1.39
N ILE A 127 8.28 9.78 0.57
CA ILE A 127 8.29 9.56 -0.87
C ILE A 127 8.44 10.89 -1.59
N THR A 128 9.36 10.95 -2.54
CA THR A 128 9.59 12.13 -3.37
C THR A 128 8.65 12.13 -4.58
N LYS A 129 8.43 13.31 -5.15
CA LYS A 129 7.65 13.46 -6.40
C LYS A 129 8.18 12.57 -7.53
N GLU A 130 9.50 12.46 -7.68
CA GLU A 130 10.10 11.59 -8.70
C GLU A 130 9.74 10.11 -8.47
N GLN A 131 9.79 9.65 -7.22
CA GLN A 131 9.42 8.28 -6.87
C GLN A 131 7.94 8.01 -7.08
N VAL A 132 7.07 8.96 -6.74
CA VAL A 132 5.63 8.91 -7.03
C VAL A 132 5.39 8.75 -8.53
N GLU A 133 6.01 9.59 -9.36
CA GLU A 133 5.83 9.52 -10.81
C GLU A 133 6.33 8.20 -11.40
N LYS A 134 7.45 7.65 -10.90
CA LYS A 134 7.91 6.30 -11.29
C LYS A 134 6.91 5.21 -10.91
N LEU A 135 6.37 5.24 -9.70
CA LEU A 135 5.36 4.27 -9.24
C LEU A 135 4.01 4.42 -9.98
N LYS A 136 3.68 5.62 -10.48
CA LYS A 136 2.51 5.85 -11.34
C LYS A 136 2.74 5.32 -12.76
N ALA A 137 3.94 5.46 -13.29
CA ALA A 137 4.28 5.10 -14.66
C ALA A 137 4.51 3.59 -14.87
N GLY A 138 5.04 2.88 -13.87
CA GLY A 138 5.35 1.45 -13.95
C GLY A 138 4.51 0.58 -13.02
N LYS A 139 4.28 -0.67 -13.42
CA LYS A 139 3.54 -1.63 -12.59
C LYS A 139 4.49 -2.27 -11.58
N VAL A 140 4.18 -2.18 -10.29
CA VAL A 140 4.94 -2.89 -9.25
C VAL A 140 4.78 -4.40 -9.41
N VAL A 141 5.88 -5.12 -9.65
CA VAL A 141 5.87 -6.58 -9.82
C VAL A 141 6.45 -7.32 -8.62
N LYS A 142 7.32 -6.68 -7.85
CA LYS A 142 7.96 -7.29 -6.68
C LYS A 142 8.30 -6.23 -5.64
N VAL A 143 8.20 -6.57 -4.36
CA VAL A 143 8.64 -5.74 -3.25
C VAL A 143 9.74 -6.47 -2.46
N ARG A 144 10.73 -5.71 -2.00
CA ARG A 144 11.71 -6.13 -1.00
C ARG A 144 11.59 -5.25 0.22
N VAL A 145 11.50 -5.84 1.41
CA VAL A 145 11.49 -5.13 2.68
C VAL A 145 12.70 -5.55 3.49
N TYR A 146 13.56 -4.61 3.87
CA TYR A 146 14.65 -4.87 4.80
C TYR A 146 14.17 -4.81 6.25
N THR A 147 14.68 -5.70 7.08
CA THR A 147 14.44 -5.80 8.52
C THR A 147 15.76 -6.02 9.24
N GLY A 148 15.75 -5.92 10.58
CA GLY A 148 16.90 -6.28 11.42
C GLY A 148 17.45 -7.70 11.18
N ASP A 149 16.62 -8.60 10.66
CA ASP A 149 16.96 -10.00 10.40
C ASP A 149 17.34 -10.28 8.93
N GLY A 150 17.45 -9.26 8.09
CA GLY A 150 17.77 -9.39 6.67
C GLY A 150 16.73 -8.75 5.76
N TYR A 151 16.20 -9.48 4.78
CA TYR A 151 15.18 -8.97 3.88
C TYR A 151 14.15 -10.02 3.49
N ILE A 152 12.99 -9.55 3.05
CA ILE A 152 11.88 -10.38 2.57
C ILE A 152 11.50 -9.91 1.17
N ASP A 153 11.40 -10.87 0.27
CA ASP A 153 10.97 -10.66 -1.11
C ASP A 153 9.55 -11.19 -1.30
N GLN A 154 8.69 -10.41 -1.94
CA GLN A 154 7.34 -10.85 -2.30
C GLN A 154 6.94 -10.36 -3.69
N ASP A 155 6.42 -11.28 -4.50
CA ASP A 155 5.83 -10.94 -5.79
C ASP A 155 4.46 -10.28 -5.59
N ILE A 156 4.20 -9.23 -6.35
CA ILE A 156 2.97 -8.45 -6.26
C ILE A 156 2.00 -8.90 -7.34
N LYS A 157 0.83 -9.37 -6.91
CA LYS A 157 -0.27 -9.74 -7.83
C LYS A 157 -0.76 -8.50 -8.57
N ASP A 158 -1.13 -8.63 -9.84
CA ASP A 158 -1.63 -7.51 -10.66
C ASP A 158 -2.75 -6.71 -9.98
N LYS A 159 -3.67 -7.41 -9.30
CA LYS A 159 -4.77 -6.78 -8.55
C LYS A 159 -4.28 -5.84 -7.44
N ASN A 160 -3.14 -6.14 -6.82
CA ASN A 160 -2.56 -5.35 -5.73
C ASN A 160 -1.64 -4.26 -6.31
N ALA A 161 -0.94 -4.54 -7.40
CA ALA A 161 -0.19 -3.51 -8.15
C ALA A 161 -1.11 -2.38 -8.60
N ALA A 162 -2.30 -2.70 -9.13
CA ALA A 162 -3.29 -1.72 -9.53
C ALA A 162 -3.76 -0.83 -8.36
N LYS A 163 -3.77 -1.33 -7.13
CA LYS A 163 -4.13 -0.55 -5.93
C LYS A 163 -3.07 0.50 -5.59
N VAL A 164 -1.80 0.20 -5.82
CA VAL A 164 -0.71 1.17 -5.61
C VAL A 164 -0.91 2.38 -6.51
N THR A 165 -1.08 2.14 -7.82
CA THR A 165 -1.35 3.21 -8.80
C THR A 165 -2.65 3.94 -8.49
N ALA A 166 -3.73 3.22 -8.13
CA ALA A 166 -5.00 3.85 -7.78
C ALA A 166 -4.88 4.76 -6.56
N ALA A 167 -4.11 4.37 -5.53
CA ALA A 167 -3.89 5.17 -4.33
C ALA A 167 -3.08 6.43 -4.62
N LEU A 168 -2.01 6.32 -5.42
CA LEU A 168 -1.20 7.45 -5.84
C LEU A 168 -1.96 8.48 -6.68
N ASN A 169 -3.00 8.05 -7.41
CA ASN A 169 -3.84 8.95 -8.21
C ASN A 169 -4.88 9.72 -7.39
N LEU A 170 -5.07 9.37 -6.11
CA LEU A 170 -5.98 10.09 -5.22
C LEU A 170 -5.32 11.20 -4.42
N LEU A 171 -3.99 11.17 -4.26
CA LEU A 171 -3.24 12.22 -3.59
C LEU A 171 -2.95 13.37 -4.56
#